data_AF-A0A813HSA5-F1
#
_entry.id   AF-A0A813HSA5-F1
#
_cell.length_a   1.000
_cell.length_b   1.000
_cell.length_c   1.000
_cell.angle_alpha   90.00
_cell.angle_beta   90.00
_cell.angle_gamma   90.00
#
_symmetry.space_group_name_H-M   'P 1'
#
loop_
_entity.id
_entity.type
_entity.pdbx_description
1 polymer ?
#
loop_
_entity_poly.entity_id
_entity_poly.type
_entity_poly.pdbx_seq_one_letter_code
_entity_poly.pdbx_strand_id
1 'polypeptide(L)'
;MPRTLWSIIVPLSLVWTAGFVLFNASASRMSPAVVSLVRCMEPLATVAVGFLIGERYSWRVLVTLIPICGGVALASFRGGVLSAAGICLALLSNVSFCGRPFFTQQLKLRKSENPLDDLGVFFNVTFVATLTLPVFVFLFEGTLIQSAVQRLSEEGVLVQFGADMMMSSIFFFLYQFIQLMLGFVIGLLLLLLLLLLLFLLLTLLSSSFSISSFS
;
A
#
# COMPACT_ATOMS: atom_id res chain seq x y z
N MET A 1 17.15 -18.29 -11.44
CA MET A 1 15.67 -18.30 -11.42
C MET A 1 15.14 -18.90 -12.72
N PRO A 2 14.11 -19.77 -12.69
CA PRO A 2 13.52 -20.34 -13.90
C PRO A 2 12.84 -19.27 -14.76
N ARG A 3 13.08 -19.29 -16.08
CA ARG A 3 12.61 -18.29 -17.06
C ARG A 3 11.09 -18.01 -17.05
N THR A 4 10.31 -18.99 -16.60
CA THR A 4 8.85 -18.93 -16.49
C THR A 4 8.31 -17.94 -15.46
N LEU A 5 9.11 -17.54 -14.46
CA LEU A 5 8.70 -16.57 -13.45
C LEU A 5 8.69 -15.13 -13.98
N TRP A 6 9.52 -14.83 -14.98
CA TRP A 6 9.60 -13.49 -15.59
C TRP A 6 8.28 -13.07 -16.21
N SER A 7 7.51 -14.00 -16.79
CA SER A 7 6.19 -13.73 -17.35
C SER A 7 5.17 -13.25 -16.32
N ILE A 8 5.44 -13.45 -15.02
CA ILE A 8 4.57 -12.99 -13.92
C ILE A 8 5.18 -11.78 -13.21
N ILE A 9 6.50 -11.80 -12.96
CA ILE A 9 7.21 -10.71 -12.28
C ILE A 9 7.19 -9.42 -13.11
N VAL A 10 7.36 -9.51 -14.43
CA VAL A 10 7.37 -8.32 -15.30
C VAL A 10 6.04 -7.58 -15.26
N PRO A 11 4.88 -8.17 -15.61
CA PRO A 11 3.61 -7.45 -15.56
C PRO A 11 3.28 -6.96 -14.14
N LEU A 12 3.60 -7.75 -13.11
CA LEU A 12 3.44 -7.32 -11.72
C LEU A 12 4.29 -6.08 -11.40
N SER A 13 5.54 -6.03 -11.85
CA SER A 13 6.42 -4.88 -11.64
C SER A 13 5.94 -3.63 -12.40
N LEU A 14 5.37 -3.78 -13.60
CA LEU A 14 4.78 -2.67 -14.34
C LEU A 14 3.60 -2.06 -13.59
N VAL A 15 2.68 -2.91 -13.12
CA VAL A 15 1.52 -2.48 -12.31
C VAL A 15 2.00 -1.84 -11.02
N TRP A 16 3.02 -2.40 -10.37
CA TRP A 16 3.61 -1.88 -9.15
C TRP A 16 4.22 -0.49 -9.34
N THR A 17 5.02 -0.30 -10.40
CA THR A 17 5.60 0.99 -10.76
C THR A 17 4.51 2.01 -11.10
N ALA A 18 3.51 1.63 -11.89
CA ALA A 18 2.37 2.48 -12.21
C ALA A 18 1.62 2.92 -10.94
N GLY A 19 1.43 2.00 -9.98
CA GLY A 19 0.85 2.31 -8.68
C GLY A 19 1.61 3.41 -7.93
N PHE A 20 2.94 3.33 -7.88
CA PHE A 20 3.75 4.38 -7.25
C PHE A 20 3.71 5.72 -7.99
N VAL A 21 3.69 5.72 -9.32
CA VAL A 21 3.56 6.95 -10.11
C VAL A 21 2.21 7.62 -9.84
N LEU A 22 1.13 6.85 -9.86
CA LEU A 22 -0.22 7.34 -9.54
C LEU A 22 -0.32 7.84 -8.09
N PHE A 23 0.31 7.12 -7.16
CA PHE A 23 0.36 7.52 -5.75
C PHE A 23 1.07 8.86 -5.57
N ASN A 24 2.26 9.03 -6.15
CA ASN A 24 2.99 10.31 -6.08
C ASN A 24 2.24 11.44 -6.79
N ALA A 25 1.58 11.16 -7.91
CA ALA A 25 0.73 12.13 -8.61
C ALA A 25 -0.52 12.53 -7.79
N SER A 26 -1.01 11.66 -6.91
CA SER A 26 -2.07 11.99 -5.95
C SER A 26 -1.56 12.86 -4.81
N ALA A 27 -0.35 12.57 -4.31
CA ALA A 27 0.29 13.29 -3.22
C ALA A 27 0.67 14.72 -3.61
N SER A 28 0.95 14.99 -4.89
CA SER A 28 1.17 16.35 -5.38
C SER A 28 -0.11 17.20 -5.47
N ARG A 29 -1.29 16.59 -5.38
CA ARG A 29 -2.61 17.24 -5.57
C ARG A 29 -3.45 17.34 -4.30
N MET A 30 -3.05 16.68 -3.22
CA MET A 30 -3.83 16.56 -1.99
C MET A 30 -2.93 16.66 -0.77
N SER A 31 -3.52 16.95 0.39
CA SER A 31 -2.76 16.93 1.65
C SER A 31 -2.30 15.50 1.99
N PRO A 32 -1.15 15.33 2.68
CA PRO A 32 -0.69 14.01 3.13
C PRO A 32 -1.73 13.27 3.99
N ALA A 33 -2.54 14.02 4.75
CA ALA A 33 -3.63 13.47 5.55
C ALA A 33 -4.73 12.85 4.67
N VAL A 34 -5.23 13.58 3.66
CA VAL A 34 -6.26 13.08 2.73
C VAL A 34 -5.75 11.89 1.93
N VAL A 35 -4.51 11.95 1.44
CA VAL A 35 -3.88 10.84 0.72
C VAL A 35 -3.88 9.57 1.56
N SER A 36 -3.48 9.69 2.84
CA SER A 36 -3.45 8.55 3.77
C SER A 36 -4.85 8.00 4.06
N LEU A 37 -5.87 8.87 4.13
CA LEU A 37 -7.26 8.45 4.27
C LEU A 37 -7.76 7.69 3.04
N VAL A 38 -7.47 8.15 1.82
CA VAL A 38 -7.85 7.43 0.59
C VAL A 38 -7.10 6.10 0.47
N ARG A 39 -5.84 6.03 0.93
CA ARG A 39 -5.11 4.74 1.03
C ARG A 39 -5.81 3.75 1.96
N CYS A 40 -6.48 4.19 3.03
CA CYS A 40 -7.27 3.30 3.87
C CYS A 40 -8.44 2.62 3.13
N MET A 41 -8.76 3.04 1.90
CA MET A 41 -9.73 2.36 1.02
C MET A 41 -9.11 1.21 0.20
N GLU A 42 -7.88 0.80 0.46
CA GLU A 42 -7.27 -0.43 -0.07
C GLU A 42 -8.16 -1.71 0.02
N PRO A 43 -8.92 -1.99 1.10
CA PRO A 43 -9.83 -3.12 1.13
C PRO A 43 -10.95 -3.04 0.07
N LEU A 44 -11.43 -1.84 -0.27
CA LEU A 44 -12.40 -1.65 -1.35
C LEU A 44 -11.78 -2.03 -2.70
N ALA A 45 -10.54 -1.58 -2.95
CA ALA A 45 -9.81 -1.92 -4.17
C ALA A 45 -9.55 -3.43 -4.29
N THR A 46 -9.18 -4.08 -3.17
CA THR A 46 -8.94 -5.52 -3.12
C THR A 46 -10.19 -6.31 -3.48
N VAL A 47 -11.34 -5.98 -2.89
CA VAL A 47 -12.63 -6.62 -3.19
C VAL A 47 -13.04 -6.38 -4.65
N ALA A 48 -12.85 -5.16 -5.16
CA ALA A 48 -13.17 -4.83 -6.55
C ALA A 48 -12.34 -5.65 -7.55
N VAL A 49 -11.02 -5.75 -7.33
CA VAL A 49 -10.14 -6.58 -8.17
C VAL A 49 -10.47 -8.06 -8.02
N GLY A 50 -10.77 -8.53 -6.81
CA GLY A 50 -11.18 -9.91 -6.56
C GLY A 50 -12.44 -10.30 -7.34
N PHE A 51 -13.45 -9.43 -7.39
CA PHE A 51 -14.64 -9.67 -8.21
C PHE A 51 -14.32 -9.80 -9.71
N LEU A 52 -13.41 -8.97 -10.24
CA LEU A 52 -12.98 -9.05 -11.65
C LEU A 52 -12.27 -10.36 -11.96
N ILE A 53 -11.57 -10.94 -10.98
CA ILE A 53 -10.85 -12.22 -11.11
C ILE A 53 -11.79 -13.42 -10.85
N GLY A 54 -13.01 -13.17 -10.35
CA GLY A 54 -14.03 -14.19 -10.08
C GLY A 54 -14.07 -14.70 -8.64
N GLU A 55 -13.38 -14.05 -7.70
CA GLU A 55 -13.52 -14.34 -6.28
C GLU A 55 -14.91 -13.94 -5.77
N ARG A 56 -15.43 -14.73 -4.82
CA ARG A 56 -16.72 -14.46 -4.17
C ARG A 56 -16.51 -14.13 -2.71
N TYR A 57 -16.95 -12.94 -2.32
CA TYR A 57 -16.92 -12.49 -0.94
C TYR A 57 -18.26 -12.72 -0.25
N SER A 58 -18.22 -13.09 1.03
CA SER A 58 -19.43 -13.21 1.86
C SER A 58 -20.07 -11.83 2.07
N TRP A 59 -21.39 -11.81 2.21
CA TRP A 59 -22.16 -10.60 2.57
C TRP A 59 -21.56 -9.87 3.78
N ARG A 60 -21.02 -10.61 4.76
CA ARG A 60 -20.39 -10.03 5.96
C ARG A 60 -19.19 -9.14 5.61
N VAL A 61 -18.38 -9.53 4.62
CA VAL A 61 -17.23 -8.74 4.15
C VAL A 61 -17.72 -7.47 3.48
N LEU A 62 -18.78 -7.54 2.66
CA LEU A 62 -19.32 -6.36 1.99
C LEU A 62 -19.90 -5.34 2.98
N VAL A 63 -20.54 -5.81 4.05
CA VAL A 63 -21.06 -4.93 5.11
C VAL A 63 -19.93 -4.20 5.85
N THR A 64 -18.76 -4.81 6.06
CA THR A 64 -17.64 -4.13 6.72
C THR A 64 -17.00 -3.04 5.86
N LEU A 65 -17.18 -3.05 4.53
CA LEU A 65 -16.72 -1.96 3.67
C LEU A 65 -17.50 -0.66 3.91
N ILE A 66 -18.76 -0.73 4.36
CA ILE A 66 -19.60 0.44 4.62
C ILE A 66 -18.98 1.36 5.69
N PRO A 67 -18.67 0.89 6.92
CA PRO A 67 -18.04 1.74 7.93
C PRO A 67 -16.63 2.18 7.55
N ILE A 68 -15.87 1.38 6.79
CA ILE A 68 -14.54 1.78 6.30
C ILE A 68 -14.64 2.97 5.35
N CYS A 69 -15.48 2.85 4.30
CA CYS A 69 -15.68 3.92 3.33
C CYS A 69 -16.34 5.14 3.97
N GLY A 70 -17.29 4.92 4.88
CA GLY A 70 -17.94 5.99 5.65
C GLY A 70 -16.94 6.75 6.53
N GLY A 71 -16.05 6.03 7.24
CA GLY A 71 -15.01 6.65 8.07
C GLY A 71 -14.03 7.48 7.24
N VAL A 72 -13.56 6.95 6.10
CA VAL A 72 -12.68 7.69 5.18
C VAL A 72 -13.37 8.92 4.61
N ALA A 73 -14.63 8.81 4.19
CA ALA A 73 -15.40 9.95 3.68
C ALA A 73 -15.55 11.04 4.75
N LEU A 74 -15.99 10.67 5.95
CA LEU A 74 -16.16 11.60 7.08
C LEU A 74 -14.85 12.27 7.49
N ALA A 75 -13.75 11.52 7.55
CA ALA A 75 -12.44 12.06 7.90
C ALA A 75 -11.90 12.99 6.80
N SER A 76 -12.17 12.68 5.52
CA SER A 76 -11.68 13.47 4.39
C SER A 76 -12.33 14.85 4.30
N PHE A 77 -13.57 15.03 4.80
CA PHE A 77 -14.22 16.34 4.87
C PHE A 77 -13.47 17.37 5.73
N ARG A 78 -12.69 16.91 6.73
CA ARG A 78 -11.85 17.78 7.57
C ARG A 78 -10.36 17.77 7.18
N GLY A 79 -9.96 16.94 6.21
CA GLY A 79 -8.56 16.59 5.93
C GLY A 79 -7.71 17.65 5.20
N GLY A 80 -8.25 18.82 4.86
CA GLY A 80 -7.52 19.87 4.12
C GLY A 80 -7.84 19.86 2.63
N VAL A 81 -6.82 20.01 1.77
CA VAL A 81 -7.01 20.15 0.31
C VAL A 81 -7.48 18.84 -0.31
N LEU A 82 -8.74 18.85 -0.76
CA LEU A 82 -9.38 17.74 -1.45
C LEU A 82 -9.36 18.01 -2.97
N SER A 83 -8.94 17.02 -3.76
CA SER A 83 -8.97 17.09 -5.22
C SER A 83 -9.60 15.83 -5.78
N ALA A 84 -10.69 15.95 -6.53
CA ALA A 84 -11.36 14.80 -7.15
C ALA A 84 -10.39 14.00 -8.04
N ALA A 85 -9.57 14.68 -8.85
CA ALA A 85 -8.53 14.04 -9.65
C ALA A 85 -7.48 13.34 -8.77
N GLY A 86 -7.07 13.96 -7.66
CA GLY A 86 -6.17 13.35 -6.68
C GLY A 86 -6.75 12.07 -6.07
N ILE A 87 -8.04 12.09 -5.69
CA ILE A 87 -8.74 10.92 -5.14
C ILE A 87 -8.78 9.79 -6.17
N CYS A 88 -9.12 10.09 -7.43
CA CYS A 88 -9.12 9.08 -8.49
C CYS A 88 -7.74 8.44 -8.69
N LEU A 89 -6.67 9.24 -8.70
CA LEU A 89 -5.30 8.74 -8.81
C LEU A 89 -4.90 7.87 -7.62
N ALA A 90 -5.26 8.29 -6.40
CA ALA A 90 -5.01 7.51 -5.19
C ALA A 90 -5.77 6.18 -5.19
N LEU A 91 -7.05 6.16 -5.59
CA LEU A 91 -7.84 4.93 -5.70
C LEU A 91 -7.28 3.99 -6.78
N LEU A 92 -6.86 4.52 -7.93
CA LEU A 92 -6.19 3.73 -8.96
C LEU A 92 -4.87 3.14 -8.43
N SER A 93 -4.11 3.88 -7.63
CA SER A 93 -2.90 3.36 -7.01
C SER A 93 -3.18 2.20 -6.05
N ASN A 94 -4.27 2.26 -5.28
CA ASN A 94 -4.71 1.14 -4.43
C ASN A 94 -5.01 -0.10 -5.27
N VAL A 95 -5.73 0.05 -6.39
CA VAL A 95 -6.01 -1.05 -7.34
C VAL A 95 -4.71 -1.67 -7.87
N SER A 96 -3.71 -0.85 -8.20
CA SER A 96 -2.40 -1.35 -8.62
C SER A 96 -1.68 -2.11 -7.50
N PHE A 97 -1.73 -1.63 -6.26
CA PHE A 97 -1.07 -2.27 -5.12
C PHE A 97 -1.73 -3.59 -4.70
N CYS A 98 -3.02 -3.77 -4.95
CA CYS A 98 -3.72 -5.06 -4.78
C CYS A 98 -3.09 -6.18 -5.62
N GLY A 99 -2.31 -5.87 -6.66
CA GLY A 99 -1.67 -6.88 -7.50
C GLY A 99 -0.80 -7.87 -6.72
N ARG A 100 -0.06 -7.43 -5.69
CA ARG A 100 0.85 -8.32 -4.94
C ARG A 100 0.18 -9.55 -4.33
N PRO A 101 -0.82 -9.42 -3.45
CA PRO A 101 -1.47 -10.59 -2.85
C PRO A 101 -2.12 -11.50 -3.90
N PHE A 102 -2.78 -10.95 -4.92
CA PHE A 102 -3.41 -11.75 -5.98
C PHE A 102 -2.40 -12.51 -6.84
N PHE A 103 -1.30 -11.87 -7.23
CA PHE A 103 -0.26 -12.52 -8.03
C PHE A 103 0.55 -13.52 -7.21
N THR A 104 0.81 -13.27 -5.93
CA THR A 104 1.43 -14.25 -5.02
C THR A 104 0.55 -15.49 -4.87
N GLN A 105 -0.78 -15.32 -4.76
CA GLN A 105 -1.72 -16.43 -4.73
C GLN A 105 -1.74 -17.20 -6.06
N GLN A 106 -1.76 -16.50 -7.20
CA GLN A 106 -1.66 -17.12 -8.53
C GLN A 106 -0.34 -17.87 -8.74
N LEU A 107 0.77 -17.35 -8.21
CA LEU A 107 2.09 -18.00 -8.23
C LEU A 107 2.08 -19.30 -7.43
N LYS A 108 1.48 -19.28 -6.23
CA LYS A 108 1.31 -20.46 -5.37
C LYS A 108 0.42 -21.53 -6.03
N LEU A 109 -0.61 -21.11 -6.76
CA LEU A 109 -1.52 -22.02 -7.48
C LEU A 109 -0.90 -22.63 -8.75
N ARG A 110 0.02 -21.92 -9.44
CA ARG A 110 0.55 -22.34 -10.75
C ARG A 110 1.81 -23.22 -10.69
N LYS A 111 2.54 -23.35 -9.56
CA LYS A 111 3.77 -24.16 -9.50
C LYS A 111 4.06 -24.83 -8.14
N SER A 112 4.30 -26.14 -8.21
CA SER A 112 4.62 -27.06 -7.10
C SER A 112 6.12 -27.35 -6.89
N GLU A 113 7.05 -26.77 -7.66
CA GLU A 113 8.46 -27.21 -7.62
C GLU A 113 9.45 -26.29 -6.90
N ASN A 114 9.15 -25.00 -6.69
CA ASN A 114 9.93 -24.08 -5.83
C ASN A 114 9.17 -22.74 -5.73
N PRO A 115 8.25 -22.57 -4.77
CA PRO A 115 7.60 -21.28 -4.57
C PRO A 115 8.67 -20.24 -4.20
N LEU A 116 8.67 -19.09 -4.87
CA LEU A 116 9.49 -17.96 -4.42
C LEU A 116 8.93 -17.49 -3.09
N ASP A 117 9.82 -17.33 -2.12
CA ASP A 117 9.50 -16.68 -0.87
C ASP A 117 9.03 -15.23 -1.11
N ASP A 118 8.19 -14.70 -0.24
CA ASP A 118 7.60 -13.36 -0.41
C ASP A 118 8.71 -12.28 -0.47
N LEU A 119 9.82 -12.51 0.23
CA LEU A 119 11.03 -11.70 0.13
C LEU A 119 11.71 -11.78 -1.25
N GLY A 120 11.77 -12.97 -1.84
CA GLY A 120 12.31 -13.19 -3.17
C GLY A 120 11.47 -12.50 -4.24
N VAL A 121 10.13 -12.57 -4.12
CA VAL A 121 9.21 -11.83 -5.00
C VAL A 121 9.42 -10.32 -4.83
N PHE A 122 9.49 -9.84 -3.59
CA PHE A 122 9.74 -8.43 -3.29
C PHE A 122 11.00 -7.89 -3.96
N PHE A 123 12.13 -8.60 -3.82
CA PHE A 123 13.41 -8.16 -4.37
C PHE A 123 13.40 -8.09 -5.90
N ASN A 124 12.87 -9.12 -6.56
CA ASN A 124 12.83 -9.15 -8.03
C ASN A 124 11.85 -8.12 -8.61
N VAL A 125 10.68 -7.96 -8.01
CA VAL A 125 9.71 -6.93 -8.43
C VAL A 125 10.31 -5.55 -8.25
N THR A 126 10.97 -5.28 -7.12
CA THR A 126 11.58 -3.97 -6.85
C THR A 126 12.73 -3.69 -7.82
N PHE A 127 13.56 -4.67 -8.12
CA PHE A 127 14.64 -4.53 -9.10
C PHE A 127 14.11 -4.18 -10.50
N VAL A 128 13.11 -4.92 -10.99
CA VAL A 128 12.51 -4.63 -12.31
C VAL A 128 11.75 -3.31 -12.30
N ALA A 129 11.08 -2.97 -11.19
CA ALA A 129 10.38 -1.70 -11.02
C ALA A 129 11.35 -0.50 -11.13
N THR A 130 12.51 -0.57 -10.48
CA THR A 130 13.55 0.46 -10.56
C THR A 130 14.05 0.66 -12.00
N LEU A 131 14.22 -0.42 -12.76
CA LEU A 131 14.63 -0.32 -14.18
C LEU A 131 13.53 0.26 -15.08
N THR A 132 12.27 0.06 -14.72
CA THR A 132 11.13 0.52 -15.52
C THR A 132 10.75 1.98 -15.19
N LEU A 133 11.04 2.44 -13.98
CA LEU A 133 10.66 3.78 -13.51
C LEU A 133 11.11 4.93 -14.42
N PRO A 134 12.35 4.96 -14.97
CA PRO A 134 12.76 5.99 -15.92
C PRO A 134 11.85 6.08 -17.15
N VAL A 135 11.35 4.95 -17.65
CA VAL A 135 10.43 4.91 -18.80
C VAL A 135 9.13 5.61 -18.46
N PHE A 136 8.57 5.35 -17.27
CA PHE A 136 7.36 6.04 -16.80
C PHE A 136 7.59 7.54 -16.63
N VAL A 137 8.72 7.93 -16.03
CA VAL A 137 9.07 9.34 -15.82
C VAL A 137 9.17 10.08 -17.16
N PHE A 138 9.82 9.50 -18.16
CA PHE A 138 9.88 10.10 -19.50
C PHE A 138 8.50 10.19 -20.18
N LEU A 139 7.65 9.18 -20.03
CA LEU A 139 6.32 9.15 -20.64
C LEU A 139 5.35 10.18 -20.05
N PHE A 140 5.39 10.40 -18.73
CA PHE A 140 4.43 11.27 -18.04
C PHE A 140 4.94 12.69 -17.82
N GLU A 141 6.24 12.86 -17.57
CA GLU A 141 6.80 14.14 -17.13
C GLU A 141 7.83 14.73 -18.12
N GLY A 142 8.15 14.05 -19.22
CA GLY A 142 9.30 14.32 -20.10
C GLY A 142 9.77 15.77 -20.26
N THR A 143 8.87 16.70 -20.62
CA THR A 143 9.24 18.13 -20.79
C THR A 143 9.36 18.92 -19.49
N LEU A 144 8.69 18.48 -18.42
CA LEU A 144 8.71 19.11 -17.10
C LEU A 144 10.04 18.88 -16.38
N ILE A 145 10.68 17.73 -16.61
CA ILE A 145 11.96 17.35 -15.96
C ILE A 145 13.05 18.37 -16.26
N GLN A 146 13.20 18.77 -17.53
CA GLN A 146 14.22 19.74 -17.91
C GLN A 146 14.01 21.09 -17.20
N SER A 147 12.77 21.56 -17.12
CA SER A 147 12.44 22.81 -16.42
C SER A 147 12.65 22.71 -14.91
N ALA A 148 12.41 21.54 -14.31
CA ALA A 148 12.64 21.32 -12.88
C ALA A 148 14.14 21.28 -12.55
N VAL A 149 14.94 20.61 -13.37
CA VAL A 149 16.40 20.54 -13.20
C VAL A 149 17.03 21.93 -13.34
N GLN A 150 16.57 22.74 -14.29
CA GLN A 150 17.04 24.12 -14.45
C GLN A 150 16.76 24.96 -13.20
N ARG A 151 15.54 24.91 -12.66
CA ARG A 151 15.18 25.63 -11.41
C ARG A 151 16.04 25.20 -10.22
N LEU A 152 16.21 23.89 -10.01
CA LEU A 152 17.04 23.37 -8.91
C LEU A 152 18.53 23.73 -9.07
N SER A 153 19.00 23.86 -10.32
CA SER A 153 20.36 24.29 -10.62
C SER A 153 20.56 25.80 -10.38
N GLU A 154 19.56 26.63 -10.71
CA GLU A 154 19.58 28.07 -10.45
C GLU A 154 19.57 28.37 -8.94
N GLU A 155 18.83 27.58 -8.17
CA GLU A 155 18.79 27.67 -6.71
C GLU A 155 20.04 27.07 -6.02
N GLY A 156 20.92 26.39 -6.77
CA GLY A 156 22.14 25.77 -6.25
C GLY A 156 21.92 24.55 -5.36
N VAL A 157 20.69 24.01 -5.30
CA VAL A 157 20.29 22.92 -4.40
C VAL A 157 20.25 21.54 -5.08
N LEU A 158 20.57 21.46 -6.37
CA LEU A 158 20.47 20.22 -7.17
C LEU A 158 21.18 19.02 -6.52
N VAL A 159 22.39 19.21 -5.98
CA VAL A 159 23.17 18.14 -5.34
C VAL A 159 22.51 17.67 -4.04
N GLN A 160 22.02 18.62 -3.23
CA GLN A 160 21.35 18.30 -1.97
C GLN A 160 20.02 17.57 -2.22
N PHE A 161 19.24 18.02 -3.19
CA PHE A 161 18.02 17.33 -3.62
C PHE A 161 18.30 15.89 -4.07
N GLY A 162 19.37 15.68 -4.84
CA GLY A 162 19.81 14.34 -5.24
C GLY A 162 20.18 13.45 -4.05
N ALA A 163 20.90 13.99 -3.06
CA ALA A 163 21.25 13.28 -1.83
C ALA A 163 20.01 12.93 -1.00
N ASP A 164 19.06 13.85 -0.86
CA ASP A 164 17.80 13.62 -0.14
C ASP A 164 16.93 12.56 -0.84
N MET A 165 16.87 12.58 -2.17
CA MET A 165 16.20 11.52 -2.96
C MET A 165 16.84 10.15 -2.74
N MET A 166 18.18 10.06 -2.74
CA MET A 166 18.89 8.80 -2.50
C MET A 166 18.64 8.29 -1.08
N MET A 167 18.74 9.16 -0.08
CA MET A 167 18.46 8.78 1.31
C MET A 167 17.01 8.33 1.49
N SER A 168 16.05 9.09 0.96
CA SER A 168 14.63 8.72 1.01
C SER A 168 14.37 7.36 0.35
N SER A 169 15.01 7.08 -0.78
CA SER A 169 14.90 5.79 -1.49
C SER A 169 15.44 4.62 -0.67
N ILE A 170 16.60 4.80 -0.03
CA ILE A 170 17.21 3.79 0.86
C ILE A 170 16.29 3.53 2.06
N PHE A 171 15.84 4.57 2.75
CA PHE A 171 14.94 4.43 3.89
C PHE A 171 13.61 3.77 3.52
N PHE A 172 13.04 4.12 2.38
CA PHE A 172 11.80 3.50 1.90
C PHE A 172 12.01 2.01 1.58
N PHE A 173 13.11 1.65 0.93
CA PHE A 173 13.47 0.25 0.67
C PHE A 173 13.65 -0.54 1.98
N LEU A 174 14.40 0.00 2.93
CA LEU A 174 14.62 -0.63 4.24
C LEU A 174 13.30 -0.78 5.01
N TYR A 175 12.46 0.25 5.03
CA TYR A 175 11.13 0.20 5.64
C TYR A 175 10.31 -0.96 5.08
N GLN A 176 10.26 -1.09 3.75
CA GLN A 176 9.48 -2.13 3.09
C GLN A 176 10.08 -3.53 3.30
N PHE A 177 11.41 -3.65 3.33
CA PHE A 177 12.12 -4.89 3.62
C PHE A 177 11.87 -5.36 5.06
N ILE A 178 12.02 -4.47 6.04
CA ILE A 178 11.76 -4.74 7.45
C ILE A 178 10.28 -5.08 7.65
N GLN A 179 9.37 -4.37 7.00
CA GLN A 179 7.93 -4.66 7.09
C GLN A 179 7.59 -6.07 6.61
N LEU A 180 8.25 -6.58 5.57
CA LEU A 180 8.04 -7.95 5.09
C LEU A 180 8.62 -9.00 6.05
N MET A 181 9.76 -8.72 6.66
CA MET A 181 10.34 -9.59 7.70
C MET A 181 9.51 -9.57 9.00
N LEU A 182 9.04 -8.40 9.42
CA LEU A 182 8.30 -8.19 10.66
C LEU A 182 6.80 -8.45 10.52
N GLY A 183 6.21 -8.44 9.32
CA GLY A 183 4.77 -8.66 9.11
C GLY A 183 4.28 -9.96 9.75
N PHE A 184 5.15 -10.97 9.81
CA PHE A 184 4.89 -12.23 10.50
C PHE A 184 4.91 -12.09 12.04
N VAL A 185 5.79 -11.24 12.59
CA VAL A 185 6.00 -11.04 14.03
C VAL A 185 5.01 -10.03 14.63
N ILE A 186 4.78 -8.91 13.94
CA ILE A 186 3.88 -7.84 14.38
C ILE A 186 2.43 -8.32 14.37
N GLY A 187 2.01 -9.12 13.38
CA GLY A 187 0.66 -9.71 13.37
C GLY A 187 0.38 -10.58 14.59
N LEU A 188 1.37 -11.38 15.01
CA LEU A 188 1.31 -12.19 16.22
C LEU A 188 1.28 -11.31 17.49
N LEU A 189 2.09 -10.26 17.53
CA LEU A 189 2.20 -9.36 18.68
C LEU A 189 0.94 -8.50 18.87
N LEU A 190 0.33 -8.02 17.78
CA LEU A 190 -0.95 -7.30 17.79
C LEU A 190 -2.10 -8.22 18.19
N LEU A 191 -2.14 -9.46 17.70
CA LEU A 191 -3.12 -10.45 18.14
C LEU A 191 -3.01 -10.70 19.66
N LEU A 192 -1.79 -10.90 20.17
CA LEU A 192 -1.52 -11.07 21.59
C LEU A 192 -1.96 -9.85 22.42
N LEU A 193 -1.65 -8.63 21.96
CA LEU A 193 -2.06 -7.39 22.62
C LEU A 193 -3.59 -7.24 22.65
N LEU A 194 -4.27 -7.57 21.55
CA LEU A 194 -5.72 -7.44 21.43
C LEU A 194 -6.45 -8.50 22.28
N LEU A 195 -5.90 -9.72 22.38
CA LEU A 195 -6.35 -10.75 23.31
C LEU A 195 -6.13 -10.33 24.78
N LEU A 196 -5.00 -9.69 25.09
CA LEU A 196 -4.72 -9.18 26.43
C LEU A 196 -5.69 -8.05 26.82
N LEU A 197 -5.96 -7.11 25.91
CA LEU A 197 -6.94 -6.04 26.11
C LEU A 197 -8.36 -6.60 26.28
N LEU A 198 -8.74 -7.61 25.50
CA LEU A 198 -10.02 -8.30 25.62
C LEU A 198 -10.15 -9.03 26.97
N PHE A 199 -9.10 -9.73 27.41
CA PHE A 199 -9.06 -10.39 28.72
C PHE A 199 -9.21 -9.38 29.87
N LEU A 200 -8.53 -8.24 29.77
CA LEU A 200 -8.60 -7.18 30.77
C LEU A 200 -9.97 -6.51 30.80
N LEU A 201 -10.61 -6.32 29.64
CA LEU A 201 -11.99 -5.86 29.54
C LEU A 201 -12.99 -6.84 30.18
N LEU A 202 -12.83 -8.15 29.92
CA LEU A 202 -13.72 -9.19 30.45
C LEU A 202 -13.61 -9.33 31.98
N THR A 203 -12.41 -9.17 32.53
CA THR A 203 -12.16 -9.17 33.98
C THR A 203 -12.68 -7.90 34.68
N LEU A 204 -12.62 -6.75 34.00
CA LEU A 204 -13.27 -5.52 34.48
C LEU A 204 -14.81 -5.60 34.42
N LEU A 205 -15.35 -6.25 33.40
CA LEU A 205 -16.79 -6.49 33.32
C LEU A 205 -17.26 -7.49 34.39
N SER A 206 -16.56 -8.60 34.60
CA SER A 206 -16.95 -9.59 35.62
C SER A 206 -16.88 -9.02 37.05
N SER A 207 -15.90 -8.17 37.35
CA SER A 207 -15.82 -7.46 38.63
C SER A 207 -16.94 -6.42 38.80
N SER A 208 -17.38 -5.78 37.73
CA SER A 208 -18.52 -4.83 37.76
C SER A 208 -19.87 -5.53 38.02
N PHE A 209 -20.08 -6.74 37.51
CA PHE A 209 -21.31 -7.52 37.75
C PHE A 209 -21.40 -8.08 39.17
N SER A 210 -20.28 -8.49 39.78
CA SER A 210 -20.25 -9.05 41.14
C SER A 210 -20.61 -8.02 42.23
N ILE A 211 -20.41 -6.72 41.95
CA ILE A 211 -20.72 -5.62 42.89
C ILE A 211 -22.24 -5.29 42.87
N SER A 212 -22.93 -5.53 41.75
CA SER A 212 -24.35 -5.23 41.59
C SER A 212 -25.32 -6.29 42.15
N SER A 213 -24.82 -7.47 42.54
CA SER A 213 -25.64 -8.57 43.09
C SER A 213 -25.67 -8.61 44.63
N PHE A 214 -25.12 -7.60 45.30
CA PHE A 214 -25.08 -7.46 46.77
C PHE A 214 -25.75 -6.18 47.31
N SER A 215 -26.55 -5.49 46.49
CA SER A 215 -27.42 -4.38 46.92
C SER A 215 -28.89 -4.75 46.84
#